data_AF-A0A1F8P6N4-F1
#
_entry.id   AF-A0A1F8P6N4-F1
#
_cell.length_a   1.000
_cell.length_b   1.000
_cell.length_c   1.000
_cell.angle_alpha   90.00
_cell.angle_beta   90.00
_cell.angle_gamma   90.00
#
_symmetry.space_group_name_H-M   'P 1'
#
loop_
_entity.id
_entity.type
_entity.pdbx_description
1 polymer ?
#
loop_
_entity_poly.entity_id
_entity_poly.type
_entity_poly.pdbx_seq_one_letter_code
_entity_poly.pdbx_strand_id
1 'polypeptide(L)'
;MSAILVASLAKMGYRDDPRVIKYIRAAINEQMRGGGWDCYGDSYGSGDSCPMDDMNILMLLGQYLDYRENPKLNGAIDHLLGHWEDGTNRYGFGVGKRFRSLQYPAVKYGILRVLDVLSLFPYAVKNRAFQNMLDFVHAKAVNGRYFAEAADMLYPDFAFSQTAEPSRWITFLVERVDKRAGEIG
;
A
#
# COMPACT_ATOMS: atom_id res chain seq x y z
N MET A 1 -10.18 8.61 -3.47
CA MET A 1 -9.75 9.67 -2.49
C MET A 1 -10.33 9.48 -1.07
N SER A 2 -11.63 9.19 -0.92
CA SER A 2 -12.28 9.08 0.41
C SER A 2 -11.72 7.99 1.33
N ALA A 3 -11.22 6.88 0.79
CA ALA A 3 -10.71 5.75 1.58
C ALA A 3 -9.52 6.11 2.47
N ILE A 4 -8.69 7.09 2.09
CA ILE A 4 -7.54 7.53 2.91
C ILE A 4 -8.03 8.20 4.20
N LEU A 5 -9.04 9.08 4.08
CA LEU A 5 -9.64 9.76 5.23
C LEU A 5 -10.35 8.77 6.13
N VAL A 6 -11.12 7.85 5.55
CA VAL A 6 -11.85 6.81 6.31
C VAL A 6 -10.88 5.84 6.98
N ALA A 7 -9.79 5.45 6.30
CA ALA A 7 -8.73 4.66 6.91
C ALA A 7 -8.07 5.37 8.09
N SER A 8 -7.90 6.70 8.00
CA SER A 8 -7.35 7.50 9.10
C SER A 8 -8.30 7.52 10.30
N LEU A 9 -9.61 7.72 10.06
CA LEU A 9 -10.64 7.65 11.11
C LEU A 9 -10.67 6.27 11.79
N ALA A 10 -10.61 5.19 11.01
CA ALA A 10 -10.54 3.83 11.55
C ALA A 10 -9.31 3.64 12.47
N LYS A 11 -8.13 4.11 12.06
CA LYS A 11 -6.89 4.06 12.88
C LYS A 11 -6.98 4.91 14.15
N MET A 12 -7.78 5.97 14.13
CA MET A 12 -8.00 6.88 15.27
C MET A 12 -9.08 6.38 16.26
N GLY A 13 -9.56 5.14 16.11
CA GLY A 13 -10.52 4.52 17.04
C GLY A 13 -11.98 4.58 16.59
N TYR A 14 -12.28 5.08 15.38
CA TYR A 14 -13.64 5.17 14.84
C TYR A 14 -14.01 3.99 13.94
N ARG A 15 -13.36 2.84 14.11
CA ARG A 15 -13.59 1.65 13.26
C ARG A 15 -15.05 1.17 13.27
N ASP A 16 -15.73 1.34 14.40
CA ASP A 16 -17.11 0.90 14.65
C ASP A 16 -18.12 2.04 14.42
N ASP A 17 -17.68 3.21 13.93
CA ASP A 17 -18.57 4.32 13.62
C ASP A 17 -19.52 3.95 12.47
N PRO A 18 -20.85 4.14 12.61
CA PRO A 18 -21.82 3.77 11.58
C PRO A 18 -21.54 4.41 10.20
N ARG A 19 -20.91 5.58 10.15
CA ARG A 19 -20.57 6.27 8.90
C ARG A 19 -19.36 5.62 8.22
N VAL A 20 -18.39 5.15 8.99
CA VAL A 20 -17.24 4.37 8.49
C VAL A 20 -17.74 3.03 7.94
N ILE A 21 -18.59 2.34 8.69
CA ILE A 21 -19.20 1.07 8.23
C ILE A 21 -20.05 1.28 6.97
N LYS A 22 -20.82 2.36 6.90
CA LYS A 22 -21.62 2.72 5.71
C LYS A 22 -20.71 2.92 4.48
N TYR A 23 -19.57 3.60 4.65
CA TYR A 23 -18.59 3.77 3.58
C TYR A 23 -18.01 2.42 3.12
N ILE A 24 -17.60 1.55 4.06
CA ILE A 24 -17.07 0.23 3.74
C ILE A 24 -18.06 -0.59 2.92
N ARG A 25 -19.34 -0.61 3.31
CA ARG A 25 -20.39 -1.32 2.56
C ARG A 25 -20.54 -0.77 1.15
N ALA A 26 -20.55 0.56 0.99
CA ALA A 26 -20.61 1.18 -0.33
C ALA A 26 -19.39 0.81 -1.18
N ALA A 27 -18.18 0.87 -0.62
CA ALA A 27 -16.96 0.49 -1.32
C ALA A 27 -17.00 -0.98 -1.78
N ILE A 28 -17.42 -1.92 -0.93
CA ILE A 28 -17.55 -3.32 -1.31
C ILE A 28 -18.61 -3.54 -2.41
N ASN A 29 -19.70 -2.77 -2.42
CA ASN A 29 -20.74 -2.88 -3.45
C ASN A 29 -20.28 -2.38 -4.82
N GLU A 30 -19.36 -1.42 -4.86
CA GLU A 30 -18.75 -0.89 -6.09
C GLU A 30 -17.56 -1.73 -6.57
N GLN A 31 -17.26 -2.86 -5.91
CA GLN A 31 -16.17 -3.73 -6.31
C GLN A 31 -16.44 -4.32 -7.70
N MET A 32 -15.46 -4.21 -8.59
CA MET A 32 -15.55 -4.70 -9.96
C MET A 32 -15.52 -6.23 -9.99
N ARG A 33 -15.94 -6.84 -11.12
CA ARG A 33 -15.92 -8.30 -11.30
C ARG A 33 -14.55 -8.93 -11.09
N GLY A 34 -13.47 -8.20 -11.40
CA GLY A 34 -12.07 -8.63 -11.19
C GLY A 34 -11.57 -8.49 -9.75
N GLY A 35 -12.38 -7.94 -8.83
CA GLY A 35 -12.05 -7.81 -7.41
C GLY A 35 -11.36 -6.51 -7.00
N GLY A 36 -11.04 -5.60 -7.93
CA GLY A 36 -10.53 -4.27 -7.62
C GLY A 36 -11.56 -3.15 -7.80
N TRP A 37 -11.05 -1.91 -7.81
CA TRP A 37 -11.83 -0.67 -7.89
C TRP A 37 -11.30 0.27 -8.98
N ASP A 38 -12.20 1.03 -9.60
CA ASP A 38 -11.86 2.04 -10.60
C ASP A 38 -11.68 3.42 -9.95
N CYS A 39 -10.62 4.14 -10.34
CA CYS A 39 -10.33 5.50 -9.87
C CYS A 39 -11.21 6.59 -10.51
N TYR A 40 -11.78 6.34 -11.70
CA TYR A 40 -12.50 7.34 -12.49
C TYR A 40 -13.89 6.87 -12.95
N GLY A 41 -14.28 5.64 -12.58
CA GLY A 41 -15.46 4.97 -13.12
C GLY A 41 -15.37 4.83 -14.65
N ASP A 42 -16.53 4.69 -15.30
CA ASP A 42 -16.65 4.48 -16.75
C ASP A 42 -15.95 5.55 -17.61
N SER A 43 -15.61 6.71 -17.03
CA SER A 43 -15.00 7.86 -17.68
C SER A 43 -13.64 7.57 -18.35
N TYR A 44 -12.90 6.56 -17.90
CA TYR A 44 -11.58 6.22 -18.47
C TYR A 44 -11.62 5.01 -19.43
N GLY A 45 -12.77 4.32 -19.52
CA GLY A 45 -13.06 3.34 -20.57
C GLY A 45 -12.25 2.02 -20.58
N SER A 46 -11.30 1.80 -19.68
CA SER A 46 -10.51 0.56 -19.64
C SER A 46 -11.23 -0.59 -18.95
N GLY A 47 -12.15 -0.31 -18.01
CA GLY A 47 -12.82 -1.37 -17.24
C GLY A 47 -11.87 -2.19 -16.35
N ASP A 48 -10.65 -1.71 -16.16
CA ASP A 48 -9.61 -2.32 -15.34
C ASP A 48 -9.62 -1.74 -13.92
N SER A 49 -9.06 -2.48 -12.97
CA SER A 49 -8.85 -1.95 -11.62
C SER A 49 -7.72 -0.93 -11.60
N CYS A 50 -7.81 0.04 -10.71
CA CYS A 50 -6.83 1.11 -10.55
C CYS A 50 -5.87 0.77 -9.38
N PRO A 51 -4.54 0.71 -9.59
CA PRO A 51 -3.61 0.32 -8.52
C PRO A 51 -3.68 1.24 -7.30
N MET A 52 -3.96 2.52 -7.50
CA MET A 52 -4.06 3.47 -6.39
C MET A 52 -5.28 3.22 -5.51
N ASP A 53 -6.46 2.97 -6.10
CA ASP A 53 -7.68 2.75 -5.33
C ASP A 53 -7.76 1.35 -4.73
N ASP A 54 -7.23 0.32 -5.40
CA ASP A 54 -7.01 -0.99 -4.78
C ASP A 54 -6.17 -0.87 -3.52
N MET A 55 -5.02 -0.22 -3.60
CA MET A 55 -4.16 0.01 -2.44
C MET A 55 -4.87 0.85 -1.37
N ASN A 56 -5.62 1.89 -1.73
CA ASN A 56 -6.33 2.74 -0.76
C ASN A 56 -7.47 2.01 -0.03
N ILE A 57 -8.23 1.17 -0.74
CA ILE A 57 -9.33 0.40 -0.16
C ILE A 57 -8.78 -0.75 0.69
N LEU A 58 -7.76 -1.47 0.22
CA LEU A 58 -7.06 -2.47 1.02
C LEU A 58 -6.44 -1.87 2.29
N MET A 59 -5.91 -0.65 2.23
CA MET A 59 -5.41 0.08 3.40
C MET A 59 -6.50 0.35 4.46
N LEU A 60 -7.74 0.56 4.03
CA LEU A 60 -8.88 0.69 4.94
C LEU A 60 -9.29 -0.69 5.48
N LEU A 61 -9.55 -1.65 4.59
CA LEU A 61 -10.12 -2.95 4.93
C LEU A 61 -9.16 -3.80 5.78
N GLY A 62 -7.86 -3.72 5.54
CA GLY A 62 -6.84 -4.45 6.31
C GLY A 62 -6.78 -4.07 7.80
N GLN A 63 -7.48 -3.01 8.22
CA GLN A 63 -7.63 -2.66 9.64
C GLN A 63 -8.63 -3.53 10.39
N TYR A 64 -9.49 -4.27 9.68
CA TYR A 64 -10.50 -5.15 10.25
C TYR A 64 -10.06 -6.60 10.04
N LEU A 65 -10.01 -7.37 11.12
CA LEU A 65 -9.51 -8.76 11.08
C LEU A 65 -10.31 -9.61 10.08
N ASP A 66 -11.64 -9.49 10.07
CA ASP A 66 -12.53 -10.25 9.19
C ASP A 66 -12.29 -9.98 7.69
N TYR A 67 -11.69 -8.83 7.33
CA TYR A 67 -11.35 -8.53 5.94
C TYR A 67 -9.98 -9.07 5.53
N ARG A 68 -9.05 -9.32 6.45
CA ARG A 68 -7.67 -9.73 6.11
C ARG A 68 -7.59 -11.07 5.39
N GLU A 69 -8.53 -11.97 5.67
CA GLU A 69 -8.63 -13.29 5.02
C GLU A 69 -9.80 -13.38 4.04
N ASN A 70 -10.46 -12.26 3.73
CA ASN A 70 -11.64 -12.29 2.86
C ASN A 70 -11.21 -12.50 1.39
N PRO A 71 -11.60 -13.62 0.75
CA PRO A 71 -11.16 -13.94 -0.60
C PRO A 71 -11.66 -12.96 -1.66
N LYS A 72 -12.70 -12.16 -1.35
CA LYS A 72 -13.14 -11.09 -2.25
C LYS A 72 -12.05 -10.05 -2.52
N LEU A 73 -11.07 -9.92 -1.63
CA LEU A 73 -9.98 -8.94 -1.77
C LEU A 73 -8.80 -9.48 -2.58
N ASN A 74 -8.77 -10.78 -2.89
CA ASN A 74 -7.64 -11.41 -3.59
C ASN A 74 -7.44 -10.80 -4.98
N GLY A 75 -8.51 -10.44 -5.70
CA GLY A 75 -8.39 -9.79 -7.02
C GLY A 75 -7.65 -8.46 -6.98
N ALA A 76 -7.96 -7.58 -6.01
CA ALA A 76 -7.22 -6.34 -5.80
C ALA A 76 -5.77 -6.58 -5.36
N ILE A 77 -5.55 -7.60 -4.51
CA ILE A 77 -4.20 -7.99 -4.07
C ILE A 77 -3.38 -8.47 -5.27
N ASP A 78 -3.92 -9.40 -6.07
CA ASP A 78 -3.29 -9.94 -7.27
C ASP A 78 -3.03 -8.85 -8.30
N HIS A 79 -3.93 -7.88 -8.43
CA HIS A 79 -3.69 -6.75 -9.33
C HIS A 79 -2.48 -5.90 -8.89
N LEU A 80 -2.32 -5.61 -7.60
CA LEU A 80 -1.14 -4.89 -7.11
C LEU A 80 0.16 -5.70 -7.26
N LEU A 81 0.09 -7.00 -7.01
CA LEU A 81 1.22 -7.91 -7.15
C LEU A 81 1.63 -8.09 -8.62
N GLY A 82 0.65 -8.28 -9.52
CA GLY A 82 0.87 -8.34 -10.95
C GLY A 82 1.41 -7.03 -11.52
N HIS A 83 0.92 -5.88 -11.05
CA HIS A 83 1.45 -4.57 -11.44
C HIS A 83 2.93 -4.37 -11.10
N TRP A 84 3.40 -4.97 -10.00
CA TRP A 84 4.83 -5.01 -9.70
C TRP A 84 5.62 -5.84 -10.73
N GLU A 85 5.10 -7.00 -11.12
CA GLU A 85 5.76 -7.92 -12.05
C GLU A 85 5.75 -7.41 -13.50
N ASP A 86 4.62 -6.89 -13.96
CA ASP A 86 4.43 -6.48 -15.35
C ASP A 86 5.10 -5.14 -15.70
N GLY A 87 5.33 -4.27 -14.72
CA GLY A 87 6.00 -3.00 -14.93
C GLY A 87 5.17 -1.94 -15.67
N THR A 88 3.94 -2.26 -16.04
CA THR A 88 3.10 -1.45 -16.93
C THR A 88 2.59 -0.20 -16.24
N ASN A 89 2.53 0.92 -16.94
CA ASN A 89 1.88 2.11 -16.40
C ASN A 89 0.37 1.98 -16.57
N ARG A 90 -0.38 2.08 -15.47
CA ARG A 90 -1.84 2.06 -15.44
C ARG A 90 -2.37 3.35 -14.82
N TYR A 91 -3.22 4.08 -15.52
CA TYR A 91 -3.82 5.33 -15.04
C TYR A 91 -2.81 6.38 -14.54
N GLY A 92 -1.59 6.39 -15.10
CA GLY A 92 -0.51 7.27 -14.66
C GLY A 92 0.31 6.73 -13.48
N PHE A 93 -0.08 5.60 -12.89
CA PHE A 93 0.67 4.90 -11.85
C PHE A 93 1.56 3.84 -12.49
N GLY A 94 2.85 3.84 -12.16
CA GLY A 94 3.77 2.81 -12.64
C GLY A 94 4.83 2.50 -11.60
N VAL A 95 5.51 1.36 -11.76
CA VAL A 95 6.48 0.83 -10.79
C VAL A 95 7.94 1.19 -11.10
N GLY A 96 8.15 2.35 -11.73
CA GLY A 96 9.47 2.88 -12.10
C GLY A 96 10.26 3.48 -10.92
N LYS A 97 11.26 4.31 -11.23
CA LYS A 97 12.21 4.88 -10.24
C LYS A 97 11.53 5.52 -9.02
N ARG A 98 10.48 6.32 -9.23
CA ARG A 98 9.75 7.01 -8.14
C ARG A 98 8.95 6.06 -7.25
N PHE A 99 8.41 4.98 -7.80
CA PHE A 99 7.72 3.97 -7.00
C PHE A 99 8.71 3.20 -6.14
N ARG A 100 9.85 2.82 -6.73
CA ARG A 100 10.90 2.00 -6.10
C ARG A 100 11.76 2.74 -5.07
N SER A 101 11.67 4.06 -5.01
CA SER A 101 12.45 4.85 -4.05
C SER A 101 11.81 4.84 -2.66
N LEU A 102 12.63 4.70 -1.62
CA LEU A 102 12.22 4.80 -0.22
C LEU A 102 11.95 6.28 0.13
N GLN A 103 10.67 6.66 0.18
CA GLN A 103 10.22 8.03 0.45
C GLN A 103 9.19 8.07 1.58
N TYR A 104 9.22 9.15 2.35
CA TYR A 104 8.16 9.50 3.30
C TYR A 104 8.01 11.03 3.34
N PRO A 105 6.79 11.61 3.52
CA PRO A 105 5.49 10.96 3.74
C PRO A 105 5.04 10.03 2.60
N ALA A 106 4.60 8.83 2.95
CA ALA A 106 4.15 7.81 1.99
C ALA A 106 2.72 8.10 1.50
N VAL A 107 2.50 9.29 0.93
CA VAL A 107 1.18 9.73 0.39
C VAL A 107 1.01 9.32 -1.07
N LYS A 108 2.12 9.24 -1.81
CA LYS A 108 2.12 8.83 -3.22
C LYS A 108 2.02 7.31 -3.36
N TYR A 109 1.71 6.85 -4.57
CA TYR A 109 1.82 5.44 -4.94
C TYR A 109 3.30 5.05 -4.99
N GLY A 110 3.75 4.23 -4.03
CA GLY A 110 5.16 3.89 -3.84
C GLY A 110 5.33 2.59 -3.05
N ILE A 111 6.51 1.99 -3.17
CA ILE A 111 6.79 0.62 -2.73
C ILE A 111 6.57 0.43 -1.22
N LEU A 112 6.99 1.39 -0.39
CA LEU A 112 6.78 1.32 1.07
C LEU A 112 5.30 1.31 1.44
N ARG A 113 4.47 2.06 0.71
CA ARG A 113 3.04 2.13 0.96
C ARG A 113 2.34 0.84 0.53
N VAL A 114 2.71 0.31 -0.64
CA VAL A 114 2.17 -0.95 -1.14
C VAL A 114 2.54 -2.10 -0.21
N LEU A 115 3.80 -2.20 0.21
CA LEU A 115 4.25 -3.23 1.16
C LEU A 115 3.57 -3.11 2.53
N ASP A 116 3.45 -1.90 3.12
CA ASP A 116 2.74 -1.73 4.41
C ASP A 116 1.28 -2.19 4.31
N VAL A 117 0.59 -1.92 3.21
CA VAL A 117 -0.79 -2.36 2.98
C VAL A 117 -0.87 -3.87 2.75
N LEU A 118 -0.08 -4.41 1.82
CA LEU A 118 -0.12 -5.84 1.47
C LEU A 118 0.29 -6.73 2.65
N SER A 119 1.21 -6.26 3.51
CA SER A 119 1.62 -6.97 4.74
C SER A 119 0.49 -7.23 5.74
N LEU A 120 -0.66 -6.57 5.59
CA LEU A 120 -1.85 -6.83 6.42
C LEU A 120 -2.60 -8.11 6.01
N PHE A 121 -2.34 -8.64 4.81
CA PHE A 121 -3.13 -9.72 4.21
C PHE A 121 -2.29 -11.00 4.09
N PRO A 122 -2.68 -12.10 4.77
CA PRO A 122 -1.97 -13.37 4.65
C PRO A 122 -1.82 -13.90 3.23
N TYR A 123 -2.84 -13.68 2.40
CA TYR A 123 -2.81 -14.06 1.00
C TYR A 123 -1.67 -13.37 0.23
N ALA A 124 -1.45 -12.07 0.47
CA ALA A 124 -0.40 -11.31 -0.19
C ALA A 124 1.00 -11.73 0.27
N VAL A 125 1.20 -11.90 1.59
CA VAL A 125 2.51 -12.24 2.16
C VAL A 125 3.04 -13.58 1.63
N LYS A 126 2.16 -14.56 1.40
CA LYS A 126 2.52 -15.86 0.84
C LYS A 126 2.84 -15.83 -0.65
N ASN A 127 2.60 -14.71 -1.33
CA ASN A 127 2.83 -14.58 -2.76
C ASN A 127 4.29 -14.22 -3.07
N ARG A 128 4.85 -14.84 -4.11
CA ARG A 128 6.23 -14.60 -4.56
C ARG A 128 6.49 -13.14 -4.95
N ALA A 129 5.53 -12.47 -5.58
CA ALA A 129 5.68 -11.07 -5.99
C ALA A 129 5.83 -10.14 -4.77
N PHE A 130 5.14 -10.44 -3.66
CA PHE A 130 5.30 -9.70 -2.40
C PHE A 130 6.72 -9.88 -1.85
N GLN A 131 7.20 -11.13 -1.78
CA GLN A 131 8.56 -11.43 -1.33
C GLN A 131 9.60 -10.73 -2.21
N ASN A 132 9.38 -10.72 -3.54
CA ASN A 132 10.29 -10.02 -4.45
C ASN A 132 10.32 -8.49 -4.24
N MET A 133 9.18 -7.86 -3.96
CA MET A 133 9.15 -6.44 -3.57
C MET A 133 9.89 -6.20 -2.25
N LEU A 134 9.71 -7.09 -1.27
CA LEU A 134 10.35 -6.98 0.03
C LEU A 134 11.86 -7.15 -0.06
N ASP A 135 12.33 -8.18 -0.79
CA ASP A 135 13.75 -8.41 -1.11
C ASP A 135 14.37 -7.19 -1.81
N PHE A 136 13.65 -6.58 -2.75
CA PHE A 136 14.10 -5.36 -3.42
C PHE A 136 14.30 -4.20 -2.43
N VAL A 137 13.43 -4.08 -1.42
CA VAL A 137 13.61 -3.09 -0.35
C VAL A 137 14.79 -3.47 0.54
N HIS A 138 14.89 -4.73 0.99
CA HIS A 138 15.99 -5.21 1.84
C HIS A 138 17.37 -5.00 1.22
N ALA A 139 17.49 -5.16 -0.10
CA ALA A 139 18.74 -4.90 -0.83
C ALA A 139 19.24 -3.45 -0.72
N LYS A 140 18.40 -2.51 -0.25
CA LYS A 140 18.77 -1.10 -0.02
C LYS A 140 19.30 -0.82 1.39
N ALA A 141 19.30 -1.81 2.28
CA ALA A 141 19.78 -1.63 3.64
C ALA A 141 21.30 -1.41 3.69
N VAL A 142 21.74 -0.51 4.56
CA VAL A 142 23.15 -0.36 4.94
C VAL A 142 23.23 -0.57 6.44
N ASN A 143 23.92 -1.63 6.87
CA ASN A 143 23.99 -2.05 8.28
C ASN A 143 22.60 -2.19 8.95
N GLY A 144 21.63 -2.75 8.22
CA GLY A 144 20.26 -2.94 8.71
C GLY A 144 19.42 -1.66 8.78
N ARG A 145 19.90 -0.53 8.25
CA ARG A 145 19.18 0.75 8.24
C ARG A 145 18.94 1.25 6.83
N TYR A 146 17.93 2.11 6.68
CA TYR A 146 17.48 2.60 5.38
C TYR A 146 17.59 4.11 5.27
N PHE A 147 17.87 4.59 4.07
CA PHE A 147 18.00 6.01 3.75
C PHE A 147 16.78 6.50 2.96
N ALA A 148 16.45 7.78 3.10
CA ALA A 148 15.50 8.41 2.19
C ALA A 148 16.17 8.59 0.81
N GLU A 149 15.47 8.22 -0.26
CA GLU A 149 16.01 8.26 -1.64
C GLU A 149 15.42 9.38 -2.48
N ALA A 150 14.34 10.00 -2.01
CA ALA A 150 13.76 11.20 -2.59
C ALA A 150 13.09 12.00 -1.47
N ALA A 151 13.94 12.74 -0.76
CA ALA A 151 13.54 13.62 0.33
C ALA A 151 12.69 14.79 -0.18
N ASP A 152 11.60 15.07 0.52
CA ASP A 152 10.86 16.31 0.34
C ASP A 152 11.55 17.41 1.16
N MET A 153 12.11 18.40 0.46
CA MET A 153 12.85 19.53 1.05
C MET A 153 11.94 20.47 1.86
N LEU A 154 10.61 20.29 1.81
CA LEU A 154 9.66 21.05 2.63
C LEU A 154 9.71 20.71 4.12
N TYR A 155 10.36 19.60 4.50
CA TYR A 155 10.43 19.12 5.89
C TYR A 155 11.87 18.89 6.37
N PRO A 156 12.80 19.85 6.25
CA PRO A 156 14.24 19.62 6.38
C PRO A 156 14.67 19.05 7.74
N ASP A 157 13.93 19.35 8.81
CA ASP A 157 14.23 18.90 10.17
C ASP A 157 13.76 17.46 10.46
N PHE A 158 13.05 16.83 9.53
CA PHE A 158 12.54 15.48 9.69
C PHE A 158 13.53 14.43 9.17
N ALA A 159 13.68 13.33 9.91
CA ALA A 159 14.63 12.25 9.59
C ALA A 159 14.41 11.57 8.23
N PHE A 160 13.25 11.77 7.58
CA PHE A 160 12.92 11.24 6.25
C PHE A 160 13.16 12.24 5.10
N SER A 161 13.58 13.46 5.41
CA SER A 161 13.84 14.53 4.45
C SER A 161 15.32 14.86 4.30
N GLN A 162 16.18 13.97 4.75
CA GLN A 162 17.62 14.05 4.58
C GLN A 162 18.15 12.71 4.05
N THR A 163 19.16 12.75 3.18
CA THR A 163 19.69 11.58 2.46
C THR A 163 21.10 11.20 2.90
N ALA A 164 21.69 11.93 3.84
CA ALA A 164 23.07 11.75 4.28
C ALA A 164 23.20 10.74 5.44
N GLU A 165 22.16 10.64 6.26
CA GLU A 165 22.09 9.75 7.43
C GLU A 165 20.93 8.75 7.28
N PRO A 166 21.00 7.58 7.94
CA PRO A 166 19.89 6.63 7.94
C PRO A 166 18.63 7.22 8.58
N SER A 167 17.48 6.99 7.94
CA SER A 167 16.18 7.40 8.45
C SER A 167 15.63 6.37 9.43
N ARG A 168 15.51 6.75 10.70
CA ARG A 168 14.85 5.93 11.74
C ARG A 168 13.42 5.55 11.34
N TRP A 169 12.71 6.47 10.70
CA TRP A 169 11.31 6.27 10.35
C TRP A 169 11.12 5.29 9.19
N ILE A 170 11.93 5.40 8.13
CA ILE A 170 11.90 4.43 7.03
C ILE A 170 12.33 3.05 7.53
N THR A 171 13.35 3.00 8.39
CA THR A 171 13.80 1.74 9.00
C THR A 171 12.67 1.07 9.78
N PHE A 172 11.99 1.82 10.66
CA PHE A 172 10.81 1.32 11.37
C PHE A 172 9.68 0.84 10.46
N LEU A 173 9.43 1.52 9.33
CA LEU A 173 8.41 1.10 8.37
C LEU A 173 8.74 -0.27 7.76
N VAL A 174 10.00 -0.50 7.40
CA VAL A 174 10.43 -1.79 6.85
C VAL A 174 10.37 -2.88 7.92
N GLU A 175 10.91 -2.65 9.12
CA GLU A 175 10.87 -3.63 10.22
C GLU A 175 9.44 -4.02 10.61
N ARG A 176 8.47 -3.10 10.49
CA ARG A 176 7.06 -3.40 10.73
C ARG A 176 6.48 -4.33 9.67
N VAL A 177 6.85 -4.15 8.41
CA VAL A 177 6.47 -5.05 7.32
C VAL A 177 7.09 -6.42 7.58
N ASP A 178 8.37 -6.48 7.93
CA ASP A 178 9.08 -7.73 8.25
C ASP A 178 8.42 -8.48 9.40
N LYS A 179 8.07 -7.77 10.48
CA LYS A 179 7.37 -8.36 11.62
C LYS A 179 6.06 -9.01 11.19
N ARG A 180 5.23 -8.32 10.40
CA ARG A 180 3.96 -8.88 9.91
C ARG A 180 4.19 -10.05 8.95
N ALA A 181 5.19 -9.95 8.08
CA ALA A 181 5.51 -11.02 7.14
C ALA A 181 5.97 -12.29 7.87
N GLY A 182 6.78 -12.15 8.93
CA GLY A 182 7.25 -13.27 9.75
C GLY A 182 6.21 -13.85 10.71
N GLU A 183 5.15 -13.11 11.06
CA GLU A 183 4.00 -13.62 11.82
C GLU A 183 3.05 -14.46 10.96
N ILE A 184 3.09 -14.27 9.65
CA ILE A 184 2.13 -14.83 8.67
C ILE A 184 2.76 -15.97 7.82
N GLY A 185 4.07 -15.91 7.59
CA GLY A 185 4.86 -16.92 6.86
C GLY A 185 5.12 -18.16 7.71
#